data_AF-A0A143XGA7-F1
#
_entry.id   AF-A0A143XGA7-F1
#
_cell.length_a   1.000
_cell.length_b   1.000
_cell.length_c   1.000
_cell.angle_alpha   90.00
_cell.angle_beta   90.00
_cell.angle_gamma   90.00
#
_symmetry.space_group_name_H-M   'P 1'
#
loop_
_entity.id
_entity.type
_entity.pdbx_description
1 polymer ?
#
loop_
_entity_poly.entity_id
_entity_poly.type
_entity_poly.pdbx_seq_one_letter_code
_entity_poly.pdbx_strand_id
1 'polypeptide(L)'
;MRESYFAALRTDDAPLSRATAPFGLSEAAAHVLDDFARYTASLHEKGVLHSDYNRTNVLYRTEPDGSTHLQSIDTNRMTFVRRTSRRACPVDLRRPGCPAAAYPFIVSRSAAARGWDIGGNLLRSAVSRLPFERRQRLESEIRKHRHGGSAKKRTA
;
A
#
# COMPACT_ATOMS: atom_id res chain seq x y z
N MET A 1 7.47 22.94 25.72
CA MET A 1 6.76 21.93 24.90
C MET A 1 5.30 21.93 25.34
N ARG A 2 4.33 21.89 24.40
CA ARG A 2 2.93 21.65 24.75
C ARG A 2 2.72 20.14 24.82
N GLU A 3 2.01 19.66 25.82
CA GLU A 3 1.60 18.26 25.88
C GLU A 3 0.58 17.97 24.77
N SER A 4 0.73 16.84 24.10
CA SER A 4 -0.19 16.36 23.07
C SER A 4 -0.55 14.91 23.34
N TYR A 5 -1.83 14.60 23.28
CA TYR A 5 -2.38 13.27 23.51
C TYR A 5 -2.94 12.71 22.19
N PHE A 6 -2.68 11.44 21.91
CA PHE A 6 -3.29 10.70 20.79
C PHE A 6 -4.40 9.81 21.34
N ALA A 7 -5.64 10.06 20.91
CA ALA A 7 -6.79 9.23 21.26
C ALA A 7 -7.31 8.56 19.98
N ALA A 8 -7.50 7.25 20.02
CA ALA A 8 -8.06 6.47 18.93
C ALA A 8 -8.93 5.34 19.48
N LEU A 9 -9.93 4.94 18.71
CA LEU A 9 -10.66 3.71 18.97
C LEU A 9 -9.74 2.52 18.72
N ARG A 10 -9.76 1.54 19.63
CA ARG A 10 -9.06 0.28 19.42
C ARG A 10 -9.76 -0.48 18.29
N THR A 11 -8.97 -0.97 17.34
CA THR A 11 -9.40 -1.92 16.31
C THR A 11 -8.55 -3.19 16.41
N ASP A 12 -9.17 -4.34 16.23
CA ASP A 12 -8.50 -5.64 16.15
C ASP A 12 -8.39 -6.13 14.68
N ASP A 13 -8.68 -5.25 13.71
CA ASP A 13 -8.58 -5.54 12.29
C ASP A 13 -7.15 -5.88 11.87
N ALA A 14 -7.00 -6.83 10.95
CA ALA A 14 -5.71 -7.32 10.51
C ALA A 14 -5.06 -6.34 9.54
N PRO A 15 -3.74 -6.10 9.60
CA PRO A 15 -3.06 -5.34 8.56
C PRO A 15 -3.06 -6.12 7.24
N LEU A 16 -3.19 -5.41 6.12
CA LEU A 16 -3.18 -5.97 4.76
C LEU A 16 -1.94 -6.84 4.49
N SER A 17 -0.84 -6.61 5.22
CA SER A 17 0.34 -7.47 5.22
C SER A 17 0.02 -8.96 5.40
N ARG A 18 -0.99 -9.31 6.21
CA ARG A 18 -1.45 -10.70 6.43
C ARG A 18 -2.09 -11.33 5.19
N ALA A 19 -2.73 -10.54 4.33
CA ALA A 19 -3.26 -11.01 3.05
C ALA A 19 -2.18 -11.02 1.96
N THR A 20 -1.23 -10.09 1.98
CA THR A 20 -0.17 -10.06 0.96
C THR A 20 0.83 -11.22 1.09
N ALA A 21 1.08 -11.73 2.31
CA ALA A 21 2.09 -12.76 2.56
C ALA A 21 1.77 -14.13 1.94
N PRO A 22 0.55 -14.71 2.10
CA PRO A 22 0.16 -15.98 1.50
C PRO A 22 -0.40 -15.82 0.08
N PHE A 23 -0.22 -14.68 -0.59
CA PHE A 23 -0.77 -14.47 -1.93
C PHE A 23 -0.22 -15.50 -2.92
N GLY A 24 -1.13 -16.13 -3.68
CA GLY A 24 -0.83 -17.25 -4.58
C GLY A 24 -0.94 -18.63 -3.92
N LEU A 25 -1.08 -18.69 -2.59
CA LEU A 25 -1.26 -19.92 -1.81
C LEU A 25 -2.63 -19.98 -1.11
N SER A 26 -3.36 -18.86 -1.05
CA SER A 26 -4.65 -18.75 -0.39
C SER A 26 -5.64 -17.97 -1.25
N GLU A 27 -6.79 -18.59 -1.51
CA GLU A 27 -7.90 -17.95 -2.22
C GLU A 27 -8.49 -16.79 -1.40
N ALA A 28 -8.66 -16.96 -0.09
CA ALA A 28 -9.10 -15.90 0.81
C ALA A 28 -8.17 -14.67 0.76
N ALA A 29 -6.86 -14.89 0.68
CA ALA A 29 -5.90 -13.80 0.50
C ALA A 29 -6.08 -13.09 -0.84
N ALA A 30 -6.36 -13.83 -1.92
CA ALA A 30 -6.65 -13.23 -3.23
C ALA A 30 -7.93 -12.40 -3.21
N HIS A 31 -8.99 -12.84 -2.52
CA HIS A 31 -10.23 -12.08 -2.34
C HIS A 31 -9.98 -10.75 -1.61
N VAL A 32 -9.28 -10.77 -0.48
CA VAL A 32 -8.93 -9.54 0.26
C VAL A 32 -8.15 -8.56 -0.62
N LEU A 33 -7.23 -9.05 -1.46
CA LEU A 33 -6.47 -8.19 -2.38
C LEU A 33 -7.30 -7.68 -3.57
N ASP A 34 -8.31 -8.43 -4.02
CA ASP A 34 -9.28 -7.95 -5.03
C ASP A 34 -10.13 -6.82 -4.45
N ASP A 35 -10.67 -7.02 -3.24
CA ASP A 35 -11.44 -6.00 -2.53
C ASP A 35 -10.59 -4.76 -2.23
N PHE A 36 -9.33 -4.95 -1.84
CA PHE A 36 -8.39 -3.85 -1.67
C PHE A 36 -8.15 -3.06 -2.97
N ALA A 37 -8.04 -3.75 -4.10
CA ALA A 37 -7.86 -3.12 -5.39
C ALA A 37 -9.09 -2.29 -5.80
N ARG A 38 -10.30 -2.81 -5.54
CA ARG A 38 -11.58 -2.12 -5.78
C ARG A 38 -11.78 -0.93 -4.83
N TYR A 39 -11.46 -1.10 -3.55
CA TYR A 39 -11.45 -0.03 -2.55
C TYR A 39 -10.54 1.12 -3.00
N THR A 40 -9.33 0.80 -3.43
CA THR A 40 -8.38 1.79 -3.95
C THR A 40 -8.88 2.49 -5.20
N ALA A 41 -9.50 1.74 -6.12
CA ALA A 41 -10.13 2.32 -7.31
C ALA A 41 -11.21 3.34 -6.93
N SER A 42 -12.08 3.01 -5.96
CA SER A 42 -13.12 3.90 -5.43
C SER A 42 -12.53 5.16 -4.79
N LEU A 43 -11.47 5.05 -3.99
CA LEU A 43 -10.77 6.21 -3.42
C LEU A 43 -10.27 7.14 -4.52
N HIS A 44 -9.57 6.58 -5.50
CA HIS A 44 -9.02 7.37 -6.59
C HIS A 44 -10.14 7.99 -7.44
N GLU A 45 -11.29 7.32 -7.65
CA GLU A 45 -12.43 7.89 -8.39
C GLU A 45 -13.00 9.12 -7.70
N LYS A 46 -13.05 9.07 -6.37
CA LYS A 46 -13.45 10.18 -5.50
C LYS A 46 -12.37 11.25 -5.36
N GLY A 47 -11.24 11.13 -6.06
CA GLY A 47 -10.18 12.12 -6.00
C GLY A 47 -9.22 11.99 -4.82
N VAL A 48 -9.26 10.87 -4.09
CA VAL A 48 -8.43 10.65 -2.90
C VAL A 48 -7.16 9.90 -3.29
N LEU A 49 -5.99 10.44 -2.95
CA LEU A 49 -4.69 9.77 -3.06
C LEU A 49 -4.11 9.62 -1.66
N HIS A 50 -3.82 8.40 -1.22
CA HIS A 50 -3.39 8.18 0.15
C HIS A 50 -2.01 8.77 0.45
N SER A 51 -1.11 8.74 -0.54
CA SER A 51 0.29 9.21 -0.49
C SER A 51 1.22 8.47 0.48
N ASP A 52 0.68 7.61 1.35
CA ASP A 52 1.42 6.71 2.24
C ASP A 52 0.79 5.32 2.35
N TYR A 53 0.44 4.77 1.18
CA TYR A 53 -0.37 3.57 1.04
C TYR A 53 0.41 2.26 1.22
N ASN A 54 1.10 2.12 2.34
CA ASN A 54 1.83 0.89 2.67
C ASN A 54 0.87 -0.19 3.22
N ARG A 55 1.26 -1.47 3.15
CA ARG A 55 0.44 -2.61 3.60
C ARG A 55 0.14 -2.66 5.11
N THR A 56 0.74 -1.77 5.91
CA THR A 56 0.47 -1.65 7.35
C THR A 56 -0.52 -0.52 7.66
N ASN A 57 -0.71 0.41 6.73
CA ASN A 57 -1.65 1.52 6.83
C ASN A 57 -3.04 1.17 6.25
N VAL A 58 -3.22 -0.07 5.84
CA VAL A 58 -4.51 -0.62 5.41
C VAL A 58 -4.82 -1.80 6.30
N LEU A 59 -5.95 -1.74 6.97
CA LEU A 59 -6.49 -2.79 7.81
C LEU A 59 -7.67 -3.44 7.09
N TYR A 60 -7.91 -4.71 7.39
CA TYR A 60 -9.05 -5.44 6.89
C TYR A 60 -9.63 -6.40 7.93
N ARG A 61 -10.91 -6.69 7.78
CA ARG A 61 -11.62 -7.78 8.45
C ARG A 61 -12.50 -8.47 7.43
N THR A 62 -12.52 -9.80 7.48
CA THR A 62 -13.50 -10.58 6.72
C THR A 62 -14.76 -10.67 7.56
N GLU A 63 -15.87 -10.21 7.01
CA GLU A 63 -17.18 -10.26 7.64
C GLU A 63 -17.78 -11.67 7.53
N PRO A 64 -18.79 -12.02 8.36
CA PRO A 64 -19.40 -13.35 8.34
C PRO A 64 -20.03 -13.74 7.00
N ASP A 65 -20.43 -12.76 6.18
CA ASP A 65 -20.98 -12.95 4.84
C ASP A 65 -19.90 -13.15 3.76
N GLY A 66 -18.62 -13.16 4.15
CA GLY A 66 -17.47 -13.32 3.26
C GLY A 66 -16.99 -12.03 2.61
N SER A 67 -17.64 -10.88 2.86
CA SER A 67 -17.18 -9.59 2.37
C SER A 67 -15.96 -9.08 3.16
N THR A 68 -15.14 -8.24 2.52
CA THR A 68 -13.99 -7.62 3.20
C THR A 68 -14.35 -6.19 3.62
N HIS A 69 -14.35 -5.92 4.92
CA HIS A 69 -14.31 -4.56 5.44
C HIS A 69 -12.87 -4.04 5.39
N LEU A 70 -12.65 -2.89 4.72
CA LEU A 70 -11.34 -2.26 4.56
C LEU A 70 -11.30 -0.90 5.24
N GLN A 71 -10.23 -0.64 5.98
CA GLN A 71 -9.99 0.63 6.67
C GLN A 71 -8.60 1.15 6.32
N SER A 72 -8.52 2.42 5.93
CA SER A 72 -7.23 3.11 5.77
C SER A 72 -6.93 3.96 6.99
N ILE A 73 -5.73 3.81 7.54
CA ILE A 73 -5.23 4.57 8.69
C ILE A 73 -4.03 5.44 8.27
N ASP A 74 -3.56 6.28 9.18
CA ASP A 74 -2.48 7.24 8.91
C ASP A 74 -2.79 8.13 7.68
N THR A 75 -3.92 8.83 7.78
CA THR A 75 -4.46 9.68 6.70
C THR A 75 -3.78 11.06 6.63
N ASN A 76 -2.74 11.28 7.43
CA ASN A 76 -2.08 12.57 7.63
C ASN A 76 -1.45 13.18 6.36
N ARG A 77 -1.23 12.37 5.32
CA ARG A 77 -0.60 12.79 4.07
C ARG A 77 -1.52 12.66 2.84
N MET A 78 -2.81 12.40 3.06
CA MET A 78 -3.76 12.27 1.95
C MET A 78 -3.83 13.55 1.12
N THR A 79 -3.92 13.38 -0.20
CA THR A 79 -4.13 14.47 -1.14
C THR A 79 -5.49 14.28 -1.79
N PHE A 80 -6.28 15.36 -1.81
CA PHE A 80 -7.61 15.39 -2.42
C PHE A 80 -7.56 16.24 -3.68
N VAL A 81 -7.98 15.68 -4.81
CA VAL A 81 -7.96 16.32 -6.14
C VAL A 81 -9.31 16.15 -6.82
N ARG A 82 -9.70 17.08 -7.69
CA ARG A 82 -10.98 16.99 -8.42
C ARG A 82 -11.09 15.73 -9.29
N ARG A 83 -9.96 15.26 -9.83
CA ARG A 83 -9.87 14.02 -10.62
C ARG A 83 -8.46 13.45 -10.52
N THR A 84 -8.32 12.20 -10.09
CA THR A 84 -7.02 11.52 -10.16
C THR A 84 -6.63 11.27 -11.61
N SER A 85 -5.36 11.50 -11.93
CA SER A 85 -4.83 11.16 -13.25
C SER A 85 -4.40 9.70 -13.34
N ARG A 86 -4.35 9.16 -14.56
CA ARG A 86 -3.75 7.84 -14.86
C ARG A 86 -2.26 7.74 -14.50
N ARG A 87 -1.60 8.86 -14.17
CA ARG A 87 -0.22 8.91 -13.68
C ARG A 87 -0.13 8.94 -12.15
N ALA A 88 -1.09 9.57 -11.48
CA ALA A 88 -1.12 9.67 -10.03
C ALA A 88 -1.51 8.34 -9.35
N CYS A 89 -2.48 7.61 -9.91
CA CYS A 89 -2.95 6.35 -9.32
C CYS A 89 -1.82 5.31 -9.18
N PRO A 90 -0.96 5.06 -10.20
CA PRO A 90 0.17 4.16 -10.07
C PRO A 90 1.27 4.64 -9.10
N VAL A 91 1.35 5.95 -8.83
CA VAL A 91 2.30 6.51 -7.86
C VAL A 91 1.85 6.26 -6.44
N ASP A 92 0.55 6.23 -6.20
CA ASP A 92 -0.05 5.87 -4.92
C ASP A 92 0.09 4.37 -4.66
N LEU A 93 -0.28 3.54 -5.65
CA LEU A 93 -0.26 2.08 -5.57
C LEU A 93 1.13 1.44 -5.50
N ARG A 94 2.23 2.16 -5.74
CA ARG A 94 3.59 1.55 -5.66
C ARG A 94 4.09 1.32 -4.22
N ARG A 95 3.39 1.88 -3.22
CA ARG A 95 3.77 1.91 -1.80
C ARG A 95 3.39 0.69 -0.94
N PRO A 96 2.43 -0.19 -1.27
CA PRO A 96 2.02 -1.30 -0.41
C PRO A 96 3.18 -2.21 0.01
N GLY A 97 4.24 -2.30 -0.80
CA GLY A 97 5.37 -3.17 -0.52
C GLY A 97 4.97 -4.65 -0.53
N CYS A 98 4.03 -5.05 -1.37
CA CYS A 98 3.59 -6.44 -1.47
C CYS A 98 4.59 -7.31 -2.27
N PRO A 99 4.54 -8.65 -2.16
CA PRO A 99 5.33 -9.55 -3.00
C PRO A 99 5.15 -9.25 -4.50
N ALA A 100 6.18 -9.58 -5.30
CA ALA A 100 6.22 -9.23 -6.72
C ALA A 100 4.98 -9.71 -7.49
N ALA A 101 4.46 -10.89 -7.18
CA ALA A 101 3.27 -11.46 -7.81
C ALA A 101 1.95 -10.76 -7.42
N ALA A 102 1.85 -10.23 -6.19
CA ALA A 102 0.62 -9.60 -5.68
C ALA A 102 0.35 -8.23 -6.32
N TYR A 103 1.39 -7.50 -6.70
CA TYR A 103 1.23 -6.17 -7.27
C TYR A 103 0.56 -6.12 -8.64
N PRO A 104 0.98 -6.89 -9.67
CA PRO A 104 0.30 -6.87 -10.96
C PRO A 104 -1.16 -7.30 -10.80
N PHE A 105 -1.46 -8.20 -9.85
CA PHE A 105 -2.84 -8.55 -9.50
C PHE A 105 -3.62 -7.33 -8.96
N ILE A 106 -3.10 -6.63 -7.95
CA ILE A 106 -3.78 -5.45 -7.38
C ILE A 106 -3.98 -4.36 -8.46
N VAL A 107 -2.96 -4.09 -9.27
CA VAL A 107 -3.02 -3.08 -10.34
C VAL A 107 -4.04 -3.46 -11.41
N SER A 108 -4.08 -4.72 -11.84
CA SER A 108 -5.02 -5.18 -12.88
C SER A 108 -6.46 -5.11 -12.40
N ARG A 109 -6.73 -5.54 -11.16
CA ARG A 109 -8.06 -5.47 -10.55
C ARG A 109 -8.53 -4.03 -10.33
N SER A 110 -7.62 -3.15 -9.89
CA SER A 110 -7.92 -1.72 -9.74
C SER A 110 -8.21 -1.05 -11.09
N ALA A 111 -7.47 -1.40 -12.15
CA ALA A 111 -7.75 -0.90 -13.50
C ALA A 111 -9.09 -1.44 -14.04
N ALA A 112 -9.36 -2.72 -13.85
CA ALA A 112 -10.59 -3.37 -14.30
C ALA A 112 -11.84 -2.77 -13.64
N ALA A 113 -11.79 -2.50 -12.33
CA ALA A 113 -12.89 -1.87 -11.59
C ALA A 113 -13.32 -0.49 -12.15
N ARG A 114 -12.42 0.18 -12.88
CA ARG A 114 -12.62 1.53 -13.44
C ARG A 114 -12.84 1.50 -14.96
N GLY A 115 -12.91 0.31 -15.55
CA GLY A 115 -12.97 0.11 -17.01
C GLY A 115 -11.73 0.61 -17.75
N TRP A 116 -10.56 0.59 -17.12
CA TRP A 116 -9.32 1.04 -17.76
C TRP A 116 -8.57 -0.11 -18.44
N ASP A 117 -7.84 0.21 -19.50
CA ASP A 117 -6.91 -0.71 -20.15
C ASP A 117 -5.89 -1.27 -19.13
N ILE A 118 -5.92 -2.58 -18.94
CA ILE A 118 -5.11 -3.30 -17.96
C ILE A 118 -3.63 -3.25 -18.36
N GLY A 119 -3.31 -3.53 -19.62
CA GLY A 119 -1.93 -3.62 -20.09
C GLY A 119 -1.17 -2.31 -19.93
N GLY A 120 -1.75 -1.20 -20.36
CA GLY A 120 -1.16 0.12 -20.19
C GLY A 120 -1.07 0.56 -18.73
N ASN A 121 -1.99 0.14 -17.86
CA ASN A 121 -1.89 0.43 -16.43
C ASN A 121 -0.80 -0.37 -15.74
N LEU A 122 -0.63 -1.64 -16.10
CA LEU A 122 0.50 -2.46 -15.63
C LEU A 122 1.83 -1.83 -16.04
N LEU A 123 1.97 -1.40 -17.30
CA LEU A 123 3.18 -0.75 -17.79
C LEU A 123 3.48 0.55 -17.02
N ARG A 124 2.49 1.44 -16.88
CA ARG A 124 2.64 2.69 -16.10
C ARG A 124 3.02 2.41 -14.64
N SER A 125 2.45 1.37 -14.06
CA SER A 125 2.70 0.95 -12.68
C SER A 125 4.06 0.29 -12.48
N ALA A 126 4.58 -0.41 -13.48
CA ALA A 126 5.95 -0.93 -13.47
C ALA A 126 6.97 0.21 -13.56
N VAL A 127 6.75 1.17 -14.47
CA VAL A 127 7.60 2.36 -14.65
C VAL A 127 7.63 3.22 -13.37
N SER A 128 6.51 3.33 -12.64
CA SER A 128 6.46 4.08 -11.38
C SER A 128 7.10 3.33 -10.21
N ARG A 129 6.99 1.99 -10.17
CA ARG A 129 7.39 1.15 -9.03
C ARG A 129 8.86 0.75 -9.02
N LEU A 130 9.42 0.34 -10.15
CA LEU A 130 10.80 -0.19 -10.18
C LEU A 130 11.84 0.83 -9.68
N PRO A 131 11.83 2.11 -10.11
CA PRO A 131 12.78 3.10 -9.58
C PRO A 131 12.55 3.38 -8.10
N PHE A 132 11.29 3.36 -7.66
CA PHE A 132 10.91 3.58 -6.26
C PHE A 132 11.44 2.47 -5.35
N GLU A 133 11.32 1.20 -5.75
CA GLU A 133 11.87 0.07 -5.00
C GLU A 133 13.40 0.09 -4.96
N ARG A 134 14.05 0.45 -6.07
CA ARG A 134 15.51 0.63 -6.11
C ARG A 134 15.96 1.68 -5.11
N ARG A 135 15.28 2.84 -5.08
CA ARG A 135 15.55 3.91 -4.13
C ARG A 135 15.39 3.44 -2.68
N GLN A 136 14.30 2.74 -2.36
CA GLN A 136 14.10 2.20 -1.01
C GLN A 136 15.20 1.22 -0.59
N ARG A 137 15.65 0.34 -1.50
CA ARG A 137 16.76 -0.58 -1.22
C ARG A 137 18.03 0.19 -0.89
N LEU A 138 18.40 1.18 -1.71
CA LEU A 138 19.58 2.03 -1.47
C LEU A 138 19.49 2.77 -0.13
N GLU A 139 18.35 3.39 0.18
CA GLU A 139 18.12 4.07 1.46
C GLU A 139 18.23 3.09 2.65
N SER A 140 17.72 1.86 2.49
CA SER A 140 17.83 0.83 3.52
C SER A 140 19.28 0.38 3.76
N GLU A 141 20.08 0.24 2.71
CA GLU A 141 21.50 -0.11 2.81
C GLU A 141 22.29 1.02 3.47
N ILE A 142 22.08 2.28 3.06
CA ILE A 142 22.71 3.44 3.70
C ILE A 142 22.35 3.48 5.20
N ARG A 143 21.09 3.24 5.56
CA ARG A 143 20.65 3.21 6.95
C ARG A 143 21.37 2.11 7.76
N LYS A 144 21.51 0.90 7.21
CA LYS A 144 22.28 -0.19 7.84
C LYS A 144 23.73 0.21 8.09
N HIS A 145 24.39 0.84 7.12
CA HIS A 145 25.78 1.27 7.27
C HIS A 145 25.95 2.37 8.33
N ARG A 146 25.02 3.33 8.41
CA ARG A 146 25.03 4.39 9.44
C ARG A 146 24.84 3.83 10.85
N HIS A 147 23.97 2.82 11.03
CA HIS A 147 23.71 2.23 12.36
C HIS A 147 24.75 1.17 12.74
N GLY A 148 25.30 0.42 11.77
CA GLY A 148 26.42 -0.50 11.99
C GLY A 148 27.75 0.20 12.29
N GLY A 149 27.94 1.42 11.78
CA GLY A 149 29.11 2.25 12.10
C GLY A 149 29.11 2.82 13.54
N SER A 150 27.94 3.06 14.14
CA SER A 150 27.83 3.50 15.53
C SER A 150 28.08 2.39 16.55
N ALA A 151 27.83 1.12 16.19
CA ALA A 151 28.10 -0.02 17.07
C ALA A 151 29.60 -0.34 17.20
N LYS A 152 30.43 0.04 16.21
CA LYS A 152 31.89 -0.22 16.20
C LYS A 152 32.75 0.83 16.92
N LYS A 153 32.16 1.90 17.47
CA LYS A 153 32.90 3.00 18.14
C LYS A 153 32.80 3.01 19.68
N ARG A 154 32.27 1.94 20.31
CA ARG A 154 32.15 1.85 21.79
C ARG A 154 33.05 0.78 22.44
N THR A 155 34.02 0.26 21.70
CA THR A 155 35.05 -0.65 22.21
C THR A 155 36.40 -0.23 21.65
N ALA A 156 36.98 0.80 22.24
CA ALA A 156 38.41 1.13 22.22
C ALA A 156 38.68 2.02 23.43
#